data_AF-A0A9P9EF32-F1
#
_entry.id   AF-A0A9P9EF32-F1
#
_cell.length_a   1.000
_cell.length_b   1.000
_cell.length_c   1.000
_cell.angle_alpha   90.00
_cell.angle_beta   90.00
_cell.angle_gamma   90.00
#
_symmetry.space_group_name_H-M   'P 1'
#
loop_
_entity.id
_entity.type
_entity.pdbx_description
1 polymer ?
#
loop_
_entity_poly.entity_id
_entity_poly.type
_entity_poly.pdbx_seq_one_letter_code
_entity_poly.pdbx_strand_id
1 'polypeptide(L)'
;DRTPTFPVEPKSEFLRNAINARRAKDNPVLAMETRPTPKRATSSVTPSPDPWIDQAMSEEDTTRITPASRRGRRPSDSALPRMPTQREQQAEMDAMKNTVFNANLKLELLSTQNCELKDSLELSEQRIRELEPLEEEVHDLQDQNNRLQLKVQDLEEENNQLHDARLHLRNENAELRESNVEILKIQEETIANAEQHQSALDEAADMIVHLTQSNDDLKAENAKLQALVTSSQIRKTSSFGVQVDGLSGDRYPGRIQSIDESRPSTSHFDSDYYSQPDSPQSKAGSSREVNSYSERARNLQEINVQGKKSIQELKTRTSTASMRLLSRTSSPAPAVPKIPSAFHEPRGDVQTYKPTARTPSKHHKLVLPNLQTATPNSPVKPSAGTPRTPTAPKEGLRGLYRGNRTIERARPSSSSYQSPTS
;
A
#
# COMPACT_ATOMS: atom_id res chain seq x y z
N ASP A 1 -1.20 -4.04 82.40
CA ASP A 1 -0.71 -4.64 81.15
C ASP A 1 -1.38 -3.98 79.96
N ARG A 2 -0.58 -3.35 79.07
CA ARG A 2 -1.08 -2.73 77.84
C ARG A 2 -1.09 -3.79 76.75
N THR A 3 -2.26 -4.07 76.19
CA THR A 3 -2.39 -4.97 75.04
C THR A 3 -1.70 -4.35 73.83
N PRO A 4 -0.88 -5.12 73.09
CA PRO A 4 -0.21 -4.62 71.90
C PRO A 4 -1.23 -4.41 70.79
N THR A 5 -1.54 -3.15 70.46
CA THR A 5 -2.21 -2.76 69.22
C THR A 5 -1.30 -3.11 68.04
N PHE A 6 -1.59 -4.21 67.35
CA PHE A 6 -0.96 -4.52 66.07
C PHE A 6 -1.64 -3.66 64.99
N PRO A 7 -0.89 -2.75 64.31
CA PRO A 7 -1.43 -2.09 63.14
C PRO A 7 -1.61 -3.13 62.04
N VAL A 8 -2.86 -3.37 61.65
CA VAL A 8 -3.21 -4.20 60.49
C VAL A 8 -2.90 -3.38 59.25
N GLU A 9 -1.66 -3.49 58.74
CA GLU A 9 -1.31 -2.90 57.45
C GLU A 9 -1.88 -3.74 56.30
N PRO A 10 -2.43 -3.10 55.25
CA PRO A 10 -2.86 -3.80 54.06
C PRO A 10 -1.65 -4.47 53.37
N LYS A 11 -1.82 -5.72 52.94
CA LYS A 11 -0.80 -6.54 52.27
C LYS A 11 -0.72 -6.25 50.78
N SER A 12 -1.82 -5.92 50.12
CA SER A 12 -1.79 -5.57 48.69
C SER A 12 -1.24 -4.15 48.45
N GLU A 13 -0.23 -4.06 47.58
CA GLU A 13 0.32 -2.80 47.04
C GLU A 13 -0.78 -1.91 46.44
N PHE A 14 -1.81 -2.52 45.84
CA PHE A 14 -2.95 -1.78 45.29
C PHE A 14 -3.72 -1.03 46.36
N LEU A 15 -4.06 -1.69 47.47
CA LEU A 15 -4.80 -1.07 48.56
C LEU A 15 -3.94 -0.02 49.28
N ARG A 16 -2.63 -0.28 49.41
CA ARG A 16 -1.65 0.73 49.86
C ARG A 16 -1.67 1.96 48.95
N ASN A 17 -1.57 1.78 47.63
CA ASN A 17 -1.58 2.87 46.66
C ASN A 17 -2.92 3.58 46.59
N ALA A 18 -4.06 2.89 46.72
CA ALA A 18 -5.38 3.51 46.75
C ALA A 18 -5.56 4.39 47.99
N ILE A 19 -5.11 3.92 49.16
CA ILE A 19 -5.13 4.70 50.41
C ILE A 19 -4.17 5.90 50.29
N ASN A 20 -2.97 5.70 49.75
CA ASN A 20 -1.99 6.77 49.54
C ASN A 20 -2.44 7.79 48.49
N ALA A 21 -3.06 7.36 47.39
CA ALA A 21 -3.62 8.23 46.37
C ALA A 21 -4.78 9.05 46.92
N ARG A 22 -5.59 8.47 47.82
CA ARG A 22 -6.62 9.21 48.54
C ARG A 22 -6.00 10.27 49.47
N ARG A 23 -4.96 9.91 50.22
CA ARG A 23 -4.18 10.86 51.04
C ARG A 23 -3.51 11.97 50.20
N ALA A 24 -3.03 11.65 49.01
CA ALA A 24 -2.42 12.61 48.08
C ALA A 24 -3.47 13.52 47.42
N LYS A 25 -4.69 13.01 47.17
CA LYS A 25 -5.82 13.84 46.73
C LYS A 25 -6.23 14.86 47.80
N ASP A 26 -6.09 14.49 49.06
CA ASP A 26 -6.28 15.40 50.20
C ASP A 26 -5.09 16.35 50.41
N ASN A 27 -3.98 16.21 49.66
CA ASN A 27 -2.79 17.06 49.78
C ASN A 27 -2.02 17.20 48.43
N PRO A 28 -2.43 18.12 47.54
CA PRO A 28 -1.85 18.22 46.20
C PRO A 28 -0.44 18.82 46.23
N VAL A 29 0.57 17.99 45.96
CA VAL A 29 1.94 18.43 45.68
C VAL A 29 2.17 18.43 44.17
N LEU A 30 2.57 19.58 43.63
CA LEU A 30 2.82 19.88 42.22
C LEU A 30 4.06 19.14 41.71
N ALA A 31 3.93 18.34 40.64
CA ALA A 31 5.06 17.78 39.89
C ALA A 31 5.09 18.38 38.47
N MET A 32 6.22 18.98 38.08
CA MET A 32 6.49 19.54 36.75
C MET A 32 6.98 18.45 35.78
N GLU A 33 6.49 18.46 34.55
CA GLU A 33 6.89 17.52 33.49
C GLU A 33 7.33 18.28 32.22
N THR A 34 8.51 17.93 31.68
CA THR A 34 9.13 18.51 30.47
C THR A 34 9.09 17.52 29.31
N ARG A 35 8.65 17.97 28.12
CA ARG A 35 8.54 17.17 26.89
C ARG A 35 9.27 17.86 25.70
N PRO A 36 9.94 17.12 24.78
CA PRO A 36 10.46 17.68 23.53
C PRO A 36 9.69 17.22 22.26
N THR A 37 9.76 18.04 21.21
CA THR A 37 9.08 17.93 19.88
C THR A 37 10.03 17.56 18.73
N PRO A 38 9.57 16.89 17.65
CA PRO A 38 10.34 16.72 16.40
C PRO A 38 9.85 17.59 15.21
N LYS A 39 10.77 17.91 14.27
CA LYS A 39 10.56 18.73 13.06
C LYS A 39 10.55 17.90 11.76
N ARG A 40 9.88 18.45 10.73
CA ARG A 40 9.50 17.89 9.42
C ARG A 40 10.48 18.24 8.27
N ALA A 41 10.43 17.42 7.21
CA ALA A 41 11.22 17.37 5.97
C ALA A 41 11.00 18.50 4.94
N THR A 42 11.89 18.59 3.92
CA THR A 42 11.58 19.06 2.55
C THR A 42 12.53 18.44 1.50
N SER A 43 12.00 18.19 0.30
CA SER A 43 12.65 17.74 -0.93
C SER A 43 12.61 18.85 -2.00
N SER A 44 13.54 18.86 -2.96
CA SER A 44 13.38 19.61 -4.21
C SER A 44 14.11 18.94 -5.38
N VAL A 45 13.49 19.06 -6.55
CA VAL A 45 13.76 18.44 -7.85
C VAL A 45 14.13 19.55 -8.83
N THR A 46 15.05 19.28 -9.77
CA THR A 46 15.36 20.18 -10.91
C THR A 46 15.38 19.39 -12.24
N PRO A 47 14.93 19.99 -13.37
CA PRO A 47 14.91 19.35 -14.69
C PRO A 47 16.10 19.76 -15.59
N SER A 48 16.46 18.90 -16.57
CA SER A 48 17.54 19.08 -17.56
C SER A 48 17.03 19.47 -18.96
N PRO A 49 17.87 20.08 -19.84
CA PRO A 49 17.48 20.53 -21.18
C PRO A 49 17.79 19.53 -22.33
N ASP A 50 17.00 19.61 -23.41
CA ASP A 50 16.94 18.73 -24.59
C ASP A 50 17.80 19.25 -25.79
N PRO A 51 18.66 18.42 -26.43
CA PRO A 51 19.64 18.82 -27.44
C PRO A 51 19.18 18.80 -28.92
N TRP A 52 17.88 18.74 -29.23
CA TRP A 52 17.39 18.57 -30.62
C TRP A 52 17.06 19.84 -31.42
N ILE A 53 17.37 21.04 -30.91
CA ILE A 53 17.01 22.31 -31.58
C ILE A 53 18.09 22.84 -32.56
N ASP A 54 19.30 22.27 -32.61
CA ASP A 54 20.45 22.93 -33.27
C ASP A 54 20.78 22.53 -34.74
N GLN A 55 19.94 21.78 -35.46
CA GLN A 55 20.38 21.16 -36.75
C GLN A 55 19.56 21.51 -38.02
N ALA A 56 18.92 22.68 -38.08
CA ALA A 56 18.04 23.05 -39.20
C ALA A 56 18.56 24.15 -40.15
N MET A 57 19.86 24.50 -40.18
CA MET A 57 20.34 25.72 -40.85
C MET A 57 21.51 25.56 -41.85
N SER A 58 21.65 24.45 -42.58
CA SER A 58 22.81 24.33 -43.51
C SER A 58 22.62 23.50 -44.78
N GLU A 59 21.67 23.81 -45.66
CA GLU A 59 21.68 23.24 -47.03
C GLU A 59 21.08 24.23 -48.07
N GLU A 60 21.91 25.04 -48.73
CA GLU A 60 21.55 25.74 -49.98
C GLU A 60 22.81 26.10 -50.79
N ASP A 61 23.17 25.29 -51.80
CA ASP A 61 24.04 25.72 -52.91
C ASP A 61 24.00 24.70 -54.07
N THR A 62 23.36 25.08 -55.19
CA THR A 62 23.43 24.33 -56.47
C THR A 62 23.71 25.30 -57.64
N THR A 63 24.68 24.93 -58.49
CA THR A 63 25.14 25.75 -59.65
C THR A 63 24.58 25.23 -60.98
N ARG A 64 24.41 26.17 -61.94
CA ARG A 64 23.66 26.03 -63.20
C ARG A 64 24.60 26.01 -64.42
N ILE A 65 24.30 25.14 -65.39
CA ILE A 65 25.04 24.90 -66.65
C ILE A 65 24.56 25.83 -67.78
N THR A 66 25.45 26.20 -68.71
CA THR A 66 25.14 26.84 -70.01
C THR A 66 25.89 26.19 -71.18
N PRO A 67 25.31 26.05 -72.39
CA PRO A 67 26.06 25.72 -73.60
C PRO A 67 26.24 26.93 -74.55
N ALA A 68 27.40 26.96 -75.21
CA ALA A 68 27.83 28.00 -76.15
C ALA A 68 27.48 27.66 -77.61
N SER A 69 26.81 28.57 -78.31
CA SER A 69 26.57 28.52 -79.76
C SER A 69 27.01 29.83 -80.40
N ARG A 70 27.95 29.78 -81.36
CA ARG A 70 28.33 30.92 -82.21
C ARG A 70 28.85 30.51 -83.60
N ARG A 71 28.20 31.12 -84.61
CA ARG A 71 28.70 31.61 -85.94
C ARG A 71 29.07 30.53 -86.98
N GLY A 72 28.67 30.58 -88.25
CA GLY A 72 28.14 31.66 -89.10
C GLY A 72 29.05 31.85 -90.32
N ARG A 73 28.54 31.72 -91.56
CA ARG A 73 29.12 32.32 -92.78
C ARG A 73 28.13 32.30 -93.97
N ARG A 74 28.24 33.35 -94.79
CA ARG A 74 27.35 33.85 -95.85
C ARG A 74 27.24 32.95 -97.09
N PRO A 75 26.05 32.83 -97.72
CA PRO A 75 25.87 32.35 -99.08
C PRO A 75 25.66 33.55 -100.03
N SER A 76 26.71 34.03 -100.68
CA SER A 76 26.57 35.02 -101.76
C SER A 76 27.76 34.90 -102.72
N ASP A 77 27.74 33.86 -103.56
CA ASP A 77 28.49 33.81 -104.82
C ASP A 77 27.76 32.85 -105.77
N SER A 78 26.81 33.39 -106.55
CA SER A 78 26.01 32.66 -107.52
C SER A 78 26.79 32.53 -108.84
N ALA A 79 27.73 31.60 -108.89
CA ALA A 79 28.12 30.99 -110.16
C ALA A 79 26.98 30.08 -110.61
N LEU A 80 26.52 30.21 -111.85
CA LEU A 80 25.49 29.33 -112.42
C LEU A 80 25.90 27.86 -112.20
N PRO A 81 25.01 27.02 -111.67
CA PRO A 81 25.34 25.64 -111.34
C PRO A 81 25.82 24.93 -112.61
N ARG A 82 27.10 24.54 -112.60
CA ARG A 82 27.67 23.69 -113.64
C ARG A 82 26.87 22.40 -113.65
N MET A 83 26.38 22.00 -114.82
CA MET A 83 25.62 20.76 -114.96
C MET A 83 26.44 19.59 -114.39
N PRO A 84 25.87 18.76 -113.50
CA PRO A 84 26.57 17.65 -112.89
C PRO A 84 27.17 16.74 -113.96
N THR A 85 28.44 16.40 -113.80
CA THR A 85 29.09 15.41 -114.66
C THR A 85 28.52 14.01 -114.36
N GLN A 86 28.52 13.08 -115.33
CA GLN A 86 27.98 11.72 -115.14
C GLN A 86 28.61 10.99 -113.94
N ARG A 87 29.88 11.26 -113.65
CA ARG A 87 30.58 10.72 -112.48
C ARG A 87 30.06 11.31 -111.16
N GLU A 88 29.74 12.60 -111.14
CA GLU A 88 29.12 13.26 -109.99
C GLU A 88 27.70 12.74 -109.75
N GLN A 89 26.89 12.54 -110.80
CA GLN A 89 25.56 11.93 -110.68
C GLN A 89 25.63 10.50 -110.10
N GLN A 90 26.61 9.71 -110.53
CA GLN A 90 26.84 8.36 -109.98
C GLN A 90 27.27 8.43 -108.50
N ALA A 91 28.22 9.31 -108.17
CA ALA A 91 28.68 9.49 -106.79
C ALA A 91 27.56 10.01 -105.87
N GLU A 92 26.70 10.89 -106.38
CA GLU A 92 25.52 11.39 -105.67
C GLU A 92 24.48 10.28 -105.47
N MET A 93 24.25 9.44 -106.49
CA MET A 93 23.37 8.29 -106.37
C MET A 93 23.89 7.28 -105.34
N ASP A 94 25.20 7.00 -105.32
CA ASP A 94 25.78 6.07 -104.35
C ASP A 94 25.85 6.69 -102.93
N ALA A 95 26.05 8.00 -102.82
CA ALA A 95 25.89 8.73 -101.56
C ALA A 95 24.44 8.66 -101.06
N MET A 96 23.45 8.87 -101.93
CA MET A 96 22.04 8.72 -101.58
C MET A 96 21.73 7.29 -101.11
N LYS A 97 22.18 6.26 -101.84
CA LYS A 97 22.01 4.86 -101.42
C LYS A 97 22.61 4.61 -100.03
N ASN A 98 23.82 5.10 -99.77
CA ASN A 98 24.45 4.99 -98.46
C ASN A 98 23.67 5.72 -97.37
N THR A 99 23.15 6.93 -97.65
CA THR A 99 22.32 7.66 -96.68
C THR A 99 21.01 6.94 -96.37
N VAL A 100 20.34 6.40 -97.39
CA VAL A 100 19.10 5.62 -97.23
C VAL A 100 19.38 4.34 -96.45
N PHE A 101 20.48 3.64 -96.77
CA PHE A 101 20.89 2.44 -96.04
C PHE A 101 21.18 2.73 -94.57
N ASN A 102 21.98 3.76 -94.27
CA ASN A 102 22.30 4.15 -92.90
C ASN A 102 21.06 4.62 -92.12
N ALA A 103 20.15 5.34 -92.79
CA ALA A 103 18.88 5.75 -92.19
C ALA A 103 18.01 4.53 -91.85
N ASN A 104 17.91 3.55 -92.76
CA ASN A 104 17.18 2.31 -92.51
C ASN A 104 17.78 1.49 -91.36
N LEU A 105 19.11 1.33 -91.32
CA LEU A 105 19.79 0.65 -90.23
C LEU A 105 19.54 1.35 -88.88
N LYS A 106 19.57 2.68 -88.85
CA LYS A 106 19.26 3.46 -87.66
C LYS A 106 17.80 3.31 -87.25
N LEU A 107 16.87 3.28 -88.21
CA LEU A 107 15.45 3.05 -87.94
C LEU A 107 15.20 1.66 -87.35
N GLU A 108 15.88 0.63 -87.87
CA GLU A 108 15.81 -0.73 -87.34
C GLU A 108 16.35 -0.80 -85.91
N LEU A 109 17.54 -0.23 -85.65
CA LEU A 109 18.11 -0.17 -84.29
C LEU A 109 17.23 0.62 -83.32
N LEU A 110 16.65 1.74 -83.76
CA LEU A 110 15.70 2.49 -82.95
C LEU A 110 14.42 1.69 -82.68
N SER A 111 13.97 0.89 -83.66
CA SER A 111 12.80 0.01 -83.49
C SER A 111 13.08 -1.09 -82.47
N THR A 112 14.24 -1.76 -82.53
CA THR A 112 14.60 -2.80 -81.55
C THR A 112 14.73 -2.21 -80.16
N GLN A 113 15.40 -1.06 -80.02
CA GLN A 113 15.48 -0.34 -78.76
C GLN A 113 14.09 0.08 -78.25
N ASN A 114 13.18 0.51 -79.13
CA ASN A 114 11.82 0.86 -78.73
C ASN A 114 11.02 -0.35 -78.25
N CYS A 115 11.17 -1.51 -78.90
CA CYS A 115 10.56 -2.76 -78.44
C CYS A 115 11.11 -3.19 -77.07
N GLU A 116 12.44 -3.19 -76.90
CA GLU A 116 13.07 -3.54 -75.61
C GLU A 116 12.62 -2.60 -74.46
N LEU A 117 12.53 -1.30 -74.73
CA LEU A 117 12.03 -0.33 -73.77
C LEU A 117 10.55 -0.54 -73.43
N LYS A 118 9.73 -0.94 -74.41
CA LYS A 118 8.32 -1.30 -74.17
C LYS A 118 8.21 -2.55 -73.31
N ASP A 119 8.94 -3.61 -73.62
CA ASP A 119 8.93 -4.84 -72.84
C ASP A 119 9.39 -4.58 -71.39
N SER A 120 10.45 -3.78 -71.22
CA SER A 120 10.92 -3.37 -69.89
C SER A 120 9.88 -2.53 -69.14
N LEU A 121 9.16 -1.66 -69.83
CA LEU A 121 8.11 -0.83 -69.25
C LEU A 121 6.93 -1.71 -68.82
N GLU A 122 6.47 -2.62 -69.66
CA GLU A 122 5.39 -3.57 -69.36
C GLU A 122 5.74 -4.47 -68.15
N LEU A 123 6.99 -4.96 -68.08
CA LEU A 123 7.46 -5.72 -66.92
C LEU A 123 7.48 -4.89 -65.63
N SER A 124 7.89 -3.62 -65.71
CA SER A 124 7.86 -2.72 -64.55
C SER A 124 6.44 -2.41 -64.10
N GLU A 125 5.51 -2.20 -65.04
CA GLU A 125 4.09 -1.99 -64.74
C GLU A 125 3.46 -3.22 -64.10
N GLN A 126 3.76 -4.42 -64.61
CA GLN A 126 3.30 -5.66 -63.98
C GLN A 126 3.82 -5.79 -62.55
N ARG A 127 5.11 -5.48 -62.33
CA ARG A 127 5.69 -5.52 -60.99
C ARG A 127 5.02 -4.53 -60.04
N ILE A 128 4.70 -3.33 -60.50
CA ILE A 128 3.97 -2.33 -59.72
C ILE A 128 2.58 -2.86 -59.34
N ARG A 129 1.83 -3.42 -60.29
CA ARG A 129 0.50 -4.01 -60.02
C ARG A 129 0.53 -5.17 -59.02
N GLU A 130 1.62 -5.94 -59.00
CA GLU A 130 1.82 -7.01 -58.01
C GLU A 130 2.21 -6.49 -56.62
N LEU A 131 2.90 -5.35 -56.54
CA LEU A 131 3.36 -4.77 -55.28
C LEU A 131 2.25 -3.97 -54.57
N GLU A 132 1.38 -3.29 -55.31
CA GLU A 132 0.29 -2.47 -54.76
C GLU A 132 -0.57 -3.17 -53.69
N PRO A 133 -1.08 -4.41 -53.88
CA PRO A 133 -1.87 -5.09 -52.83
C PRO A 133 -1.04 -5.48 -51.60
N LEU A 134 0.27 -5.72 -51.77
CA LEU A 134 1.15 -6.03 -50.65
C LEU A 134 1.45 -4.78 -49.82
N GLU A 135 1.56 -3.62 -50.46
CA GLU A 135 1.70 -2.33 -49.76
C GLU A 135 0.45 -2.02 -48.92
N GLU A 136 -0.74 -2.25 -49.46
CA GLU A 136 -2.01 -2.12 -48.71
C GLU A 136 -2.07 -3.08 -47.52
N GLU A 137 -1.71 -4.36 -47.70
CA GLU A 137 -1.67 -5.34 -46.60
C GLU A 137 -0.66 -4.94 -45.51
N VAL A 138 0.50 -4.41 -45.89
CA VAL A 138 1.49 -3.91 -44.93
C VAL A 138 0.93 -2.75 -44.12
N HIS A 139 0.20 -1.82 -44.75
CA HIS A 139 -0.46 -0.72 -44.04
C HIS A 139 -1.53 -1.23 -43.07
N ASP A 140 -2.40 -2.13 -43.51
CA ASP A 140 -3.43 -2.74 -42.65
C ASP A 140 -2.82 -3.47 -41.44
N LEU A 141 -1.73 -4.22 -41.65
CA LEU A 141 -1.03 -4.91 -40.58
C LEU A 141 -0.35 -3.94 -39.62
N GLN A 142 0.21 -2.83 -40.10
CA GLN A 142 0.77 -1.78 -39.26
C GLN A 142 -0.31 -1.15 -38.38
N ASP A 143 -1.48 -0.84 -38.95
CA ASP A 143 -2.61 -0.27 -38.20
C ASP A 143 -3.14 -1.24 -37.14
N GLN A 144 -3.24 -2.54 -37.48
CA GLN A 144 -3.58 -3.57 -36.50
C GLN A 144 -2.54 -3.69 -35.39
N ASN A 145 -1.25 -3.63 -35.73
CA ASN A 145 -0.16 -3.67 -34.75
C ASN A 145 -0.23 -2.47 -33.81
N ASN A 146 -0.39 -1.26 -34.34
CA ASN A 146 -0.56 -0.02 -33.56
C ASN A 146 -1.76 -0.12 -32.61
N ARG A 147 -2.90 -0.63 -33.11
CA ARG A 147 -4.10 -0.85 -32.29
C ARG A 147 -3.87 -1.88 -31.18
N LEU A 148 -3.15 -2.95 -31.47
CA LEU A 148 -2.80 -3.97 -30.48
C LEU A 148 -1.82 -3.41 -29.44
N GLN A 149 -0.85 -2.60 -29.83
CA GLN A 149 0.07 -1.93 -28.91
C GLN A 149 -0.68 -1.02 -27.95
N LEU A 150 -1.60 -0.19 -28.44
CA LEU A 150 -2.45 0.64 -27.58
C LEU A 150 -3.25 -0.20 -26.58
N LYS A 151 -3.83 -1.31 -27.04
CA LYS A 151 -4.58 -2.21 -26.15
C LYS A 151 -3.70 -2.88 -25.09
N VAL A 152 -2.45 -3.22 -25.43
CA VAL A 152 -1.48 -3.75 -24.46
C VAL A 152 -1.15 -2.68 -23.42
N GLN A 153 -0.93 -1.43 -23.85
CA GLN A 153 -0.69 -0.31 -22.94
C GLN A 153 -1.88 -0.10 -21.99
N ASP A 154 -3.12 -0.08 -22.49
CA ASP A 154 -4.32 0.05 -21.64
C ASP A 154 -4.40 -1.05 -20.57
N LEU A 155 -4.10 -2.30 -20.95
CA LEU A 155 -4.08 -3.43 -20.03
C LEU A 155 -2.94 -3.36 -19.01
N GLU A 156 -1.77 -2.85 -19.40
CA GLU A 156 -0.64 -2.60 -18.50
C GLU A 156 -0.99 -1.52 -17.47
N GLU A 157 -1.64 -0.44 -17.89
CA GLU A 157 -2.13 0.62 -17.01
C GLU A 157 -3.19 0.09 -16.02
N GLU A 158 -4.16 -0.71 -16.48
CA GLU A 158 -5.15 -1.37 -15.61
C GLU A 158 -4.46 -2.30 -14.59
N ASN A 159 -3.46 -3.07 -15.03
CA ASN A 159 -2.72 -3.98 -14.15
C ASN A 159 -1.92 -3.22 -13.08
N ASN A 160 -1.32 -2.09 -13.44
CA ASN A 160 -0.63 -1.21 -12.50
C ASN A 160 -1.63 -0.62 -11.47
N GLN A 161 -2.79 -0.16 -11.90
CA GLN A 161 -3.84 0.33 -11.00
C GLN A 161 -4.32 -0.76 -10.03
N LEU A 162 -4.53 -1.98 -10.53
CA LEU A 162 -4.91 -3.13 -9.68
C LEU A 162 -3.80 -3.50 -8.70
N HIS A 163 -2.53 -3.39 -9.11
CA HIS A 163 -1.38 -3.61 -8.23
C HIS A 163 -1.36 -2.60 -7.08
N ASP A 164 -1.52 -1.32 -7.38
CA ASP A 164 -1.54 -0.24 -6.39
C ASP A 164 -2.72 -0.39 -5.42
N ALA A 165 -3.91 -0.70 -5.93
CA ALA A 165 -5.09 -0.97 -5.10
C ALA A 165 -4.87 -2.17 -4.17
N ARG A 166 -4.21 -3.23 -4.66
CA ARG A 166 -3.87 -4.40 -3.84
C ARG A 166 -2.85 -4.06 -2.75
N LEU A 167 -1.88 -3.20 -3.05
CA LEU A 167 -0.90 -2.73 -2.07
C LEU A 167 -1.58 -1.89 -0.98
N HIS A 168 -2.47 -0.97 -1.37
CA HIS A 168 -3.26 -0.17 -0.44
C HIS A 168 -4.08 -1.04 0.52
N LEU A 169 -4.87 -1.98 -0.02
CA LEU A 169 -5.67 -2.90 0.80
C LEU A 169 -4.80 -3.78 1.72
N ARG A 170 -3.58 -4.12 1.31
CA ARG A 170 -2.65 -4.87 2.15
C ARG A 170 -2.16 -4.04 3.34
N ASN A 171 -1.87 -2.77 3.12
CA ASN A 171 -1.43 -1.85 4.17
C ASN A 171 -2.56 -1.59 5.18
N GLU A 172 -3.78 -1.29 4.69
CA GLU A 172 -4.96 -1.13 5.55
C GLU A 172 -5.24 -2.38 6.39
N ASN A 173 -5.12 -3.58 5.80
CA ASN A 173 -5.24 -4.83 6.54
C ASN A 173 -4.10 -5.07 7.55
N ALA A 174 -2.93 -4.45 7.37
CA ALA A 174 -1.86 -4.51 8.35
C ALA A 174 -2.16 -3.59 9.53
N GLU A 175 -2.61 -2.36 9.26
CA GLU A 175 -3.03 -1.37 10.27
C GLU A 175 -4.21 -1.90 11.11
N LEU A 176 -5.22 -2.49 10.47
CA LEU A 176 -6.33 -3.13 11.18
C LEU A 176 -5.88 -4.29 12.07
N ARG A 177 -4.87 -5.05 11.66
CA ARG A 177 -4.31 -6.12 12.51
C ARG A 177 -3.56 -5.56 13.71
N GLU A 178 -2.79 -4.49 13.51
CA GLU A 178 -2.08 -3.80 14.60
C GLU A 178 -3.05 -3.20 15.61
N SER A 179 -4.09 -2.50 15.14
CA SER A 179 -5.16 -1.97 15.99
C SER A 179 -5.89 -3.06 16.78
N ASN A 180 -6.19 -4.20 16.14
CA ASN A 180 -6.80 -5.34 16.85
C ASN A 180 -5.89 -5.91 17.95
N VAL A 181 -4.57 -5.98 17.70
CA VAL A 181 -3.60 -6.40 18.73
C VAL A 181 -3.57 -5.40 19.89
N GLU A 182 -3.62 -4.11 19.61
CA GLU A 182 -3.66 -3.06 20.64
C GLU A 182 -4.95 -3.14 21.48
N ILE A 183 -6.12 -3.33 20.86
CA ILE A 183 -7.39 -3.48 21.56
C ILE A 183 -7.36 -4.71 22.48
N LEU A 184 -6.84 -5.84 22.01
CA LEU A 184 -6.70 -7.04 22.83
C LEU A 184 -5.79 -6.79 24.04
N LYS A 185 -4.68 -6.07 23.84
CA LYS A 185 -3.78 -5.70 24.93
C LYS A 185 -4.47 -4.81 25.99
N ILE A 186 -5.26 -3.83 25.55
CA ILE A 186 -6.05 -2.98 26.46
C ILE A 186 -7.08 -3.82 27.24
N GLN A 187 -7.72 -4.79 26.58
CA GLN A 187 -8.65 -5.70 27.24
C GLN A 187 -7.95 -6.59 28.28
N GLU A 188 -6.79 -7.16 27.94
CA GLU A 188 -5.97 -7.94 28.87
C GLU A 188 -5.57 -7.11 30.10
N GLU A 189 -5.12 -5.87 29.90
CA GLU A 189 -4.79 -4.95 31.00
C GLU A 189 -6.02 -4.60 31.85
N THR A 190 -7.18 -4.38 31.21
CA THR A 190 -8.43 -4.08 31.92
C THR A 190 -8.89 -5.26 32.77
N ILE A 191 -8.76 -6.49 32.26
CA ILE A 191 -9.07 -7.72 33.00
C ILE A 191 -8.10 -7.86 34.19
N ALA A 192 -6.79 -7.69 33.96
CA ALA A 192 -5.79 -7.77 35.03
C ALA A 192 -6.04 -6.74 36.14
N ASN A 193 -6.41 -5.50 35.78
CA ASN A 193 -6.79 -4.47 36.75
C ASN A 193 -8.06 -4.85 37.53
N ALA A 194 -9.07 -5.40 36.85
CA ALA A 194 -10.31 -5.86 37.50
C ALA A 194 -10.04 -7.03 38.48
N GLU A 195 -9.17 -7.97 38.12
CA GLU A 195 -8.73 -9.06 39.00
C GLU A 195 -7.97 -8.52 40.23
N GLN A 196 -7.10 -7.52 40.03
CA GLN A 196 -6.41 -6.84 41.12
C GLN A 196 -7.39 -6.14 42.08
N HIS A 197 -8.41 -5.47 41.54
CA HIS A 197 -9.48 -4.88 42.33
C HIS A 197 -10.29 -5.91 43.10
N GLN A 198 -10.64 -7.04 42.47
CA GLN A 198 -11.35 -8.13 43.14
C GLN A 198 -10.53 -8.69 44.30
N SER A 199 -9.24 -8.94 44.08
CA SER A 199 -8.33 -9.41 45.13
C SER A 199 -8.23 -8.43 46.31
N ALA A 200 -8.18 -7.13 46.04
CA ALA A 200 -8.16 -6.10 47.08
C ALA A 200 -9.49 -6.02 47.86
N LEU A 201 -10.63 -6.24 47.20
CA LEU A 201 -11.94 -6.29 47.86
C LEU A 201 -12.06 -7.52 48.76
N ASP A 202 -11.59 -8.67 48.31
CA ASP A 202 -11.58 -9.90 49.11
C ASP A 202 -10.69 -9.72 50.36
N GLU A 203 -9.50 -9.12 50.22
CA GLU A 203 -8.64 -8.77 51.36
C GLU A 203 -9.32 -7.78 52.32
N ALA A 204 -10.00 -6.76 51.80
CA ALA A 204 -10.73 -5.80 52.61
C ALA A 204 -11.88 -6.47 53.38
N ALA A 205 -12.60 -7.41 52.76
CA ALA A 205 -13.64 -8.19 53.40
C ALA A 205 -13.08 -9.03 54.56
N ASP A 206 -11.95 -9.71 54.36
CA ASP A 206 -11.27 -10.48 55.40
C ASP A 206 -10.85 -9.60 56.58
N MET A 207 -10.29 -8.41 56.31
CA MET A 207 -9.94 -7.45 57.35
C MET A 207 -11.16 -6.97 58.15
N ILE A 208 -12.29 -6.70 57.48
CA ILE A 208 -13.53 -6.32 58.15
C ILE A 208 -13.99 -7.44 59.07
N VAL A 209 -14.03 -8.69 58.59
CA VAL A 209 -14.42 -9.85 59.42
C VAL A 209 -13.53 -9.96 60.65
N HIS A 210 -12.20 -9.87 60.49
CA HIS A 210 -11.27 -9.92 61.62
C HIS A 210 -11.47 -8.76 62.62
N LEU A 211 -11.66 -7.53 62.12
CA LEU A 211 -11.91 -6.37 62.98
C LEU A 211 -13.26 -6.47 63.70
N THR A 212 -14.29 -7.03 63.06
CA THR A 212 -15.59 -7.25 63.72
C THR A 212 -15.46 -8.26 64.86
N GLN A 213 -14.74 -9.37 64.64
CA GLN A 213 -14.49 -10.37 65.68
C GLN A 213 -13.71 -9.77 66.86
N SER A 214 -12.62 -9.05 66.59
CA SER A 214 -11.83 -8.38 67.63
C SER A 214 -12.65 -7.34 68.42
N ASN A 215 -13.55 -6.61 67.74
CA ASN A 215 -14.44 -5.66 68.40
C ASN A 215 -15.43 -6.37 69.33
N ASP A 216 -16.00 -7.51 68.91
CA ASP A 216 -16.90 -8.30 69.75
C ASP A 216 -16.17 -8.90 70.97
N ASP A 217 -14.93 -9.35 70.81
CA ASP A 217 -14.07 -9.79 71.91
C ASP A 217 -13.80 -8.66 72.92
N LEU A 218 -13.45 -7.47 72.44
CA LEU A 218 -13.22 -6.28 73.27
C LEU A 218 -14.50 -5.81 73.98
N LYS A 219 -15.66 -5.90 73.33
CA LYS A 219 -16.95 -5.61 73.97
C LYS A 219 -17.25 -6.61 75.08
N ALA A 220 -16.99 -7.90 74.85
CA ALA A 220 -17.16 -8.94 75.87
C ALA A 220 -16.22 -8.72 77.07
N GLU A 221 -14.96 -8.32 76.83
CA GLU A 221 -14.02 -7.95 77.88
C GLU A 221 -14.47 -6.69 78.65
N ASN A 222 -14.89 -5.63 77.95
CA ASN A 222 -15.43 -4.44 78.58
C ASN A 222 -16.66 -4.75 79.45
N ALA A 223 -17.57 -5.62 79.00
CA ALA A 223 -18.71 -6.05 79.79
C ALA A 223 -18.27 -6.79 81.07
N LYS A 224 -17.24 -7.66 80.98
CA LYS A 224 -16.65 -8.33 82.15
C LYS A 224 -16.02 -7.32 83.13
N LEU A 225 -15.25 -6.36 82.63
CA LEU A 225 -14.62 -5.31 83.45
C LEU A 225 -15.67 -4.41 84.11
N GLN A 226 -16.72 -4.01 83.39
CA GLN A 226 -17.85 -3.27 83.96
C GLN A 226 -18.55 -4.06 85.08
N ALA A 227 -18.74 -5.37 84.92
CA ALA A 227 -19.27 -6.24 85.98
C ALA A 227 -18.34 -6.31 87.21
N LEU A 228 -17.02 -6.31 87.01
CA LEU A 228 -16.02 -6.25 88.09
C LEU A 228 -16.03 -4.89 88.81
N VAL A 229 -16.17 -3.78 88.07
CA VAL A 229 -16.24 -2.43 88.65
C VAL A 229 -17.52 -2.26 89.47
N THR A 230 -18.67 -2.64 88.92
CA THR A 230 -19.97 -2.55 89.63
C THR A 230 -19.98 -3.39 90.90
N SER A 231 -19.49 -4.64 90.85
CA SER A 231 -19.35 -5.47 92.05
C SER A 231 -18.38 -4.89 93.08
N SER A 232 -17.29 -4.27 92.64
CA SER A 232 -16.33 -3.58 93.54
C SER A 232 -16.93 -2.31 94.17
N GLN A 233 -17.78 -1.59 93.44
CA GLN A 233 -18.43 -0.37 93.93
C GLN A 233 -19.50 -0.69 94.97
N ILE A 234 -20.29 -1.75 94.76
CA ILE A 234 -21.23 -2.28 95.77
C ILE A 234 -20.51 -2.63 97.07
N ARG A 235 -19.31 -3.23 96.99
CA ARG A 235 -18.47 -3.53 98.17
C ARG A 235 -17.89 -2.29 98.86
N LYS A 236 -17.60 -1.22 98.13
CA LYS A 236 -17.10 0.05 98.72
C LYS A 236 -18.21 0.85 99.40
N THR A 237 -19.43 0.87 98.84
CA THR A 237 -20.57 1.58 99.44
C THR A 237 -21.11 0.92 100.71
N SER A 238 -20.74 -0.33 101.00
CA SER A 238 -21.09 -0.99 102.26
C SER A 238 -20.11 -0.76 103.41
N SER A 239 -18.98 -0.05 103.21
CA SER A 239 -17.95 0.13 104.26
C SER A 239 -17.62 1.59 104.63
N PHE A 240 -18.16 2.60 103.95
CA PHE A 240 -18.05 4.00 104.38
C PHE A 240 -19.36 4.74 104.08
N GLY A 241 -20.30 4.64 105.02
CA GLY A 241 -21.40 5.58 105.13
C GLY A 241 -20.87 6.90 105.71
N VAL A 242 -20.50 7.84 104.84
CA VAL A 242 -20.50 9.26 105.19
C VAL A 242 -21.02 10.00 103.97
N GLN A 243 -22.25 10.48 104.09
CA GLN A 243 -22.83 11.51 103.24
C GLN A 243 -21.90 12.72 103.24
N VAL A 244 -21.43 13.14 102.07
CA VAL A 244 -21.04 14.53 101.85
C VAL A 244 -21.79 15.00 100.62
N ASP A 245 -22.94 15.60 100.91
CA ASP A 245 -23.67 16.46 100.00
C ASP A 245 -22.76 17.64 99.66
N GLY A 246 -22.29 17.69 98.41
CA GLY A 246 -21.21 18.56 97.97
C GLY A 246 -21.48 19.09 96.59
N LEU A 247 -22.43 20.01 96.50
CA LEU A 247 -22.60 20.96 95.40
C LEU A 247 -21.28 21.73 95.17
N SER A 248 -20.49 21.32 94.19
CA SER A 248 -19.37 22.09 93.62
C SER A 248 -19.08 21.45 92.26
N GLY A 249 -19.31 22.09 91.13
CA GLY A 249 -18.65 23.35 90.78
C GLY A 249 -17.30 23.01 90.13
N ASP A 250 -17.24 23.19 88.81
CA ASP A 250 -16.03 23.31 87.99
C ASP A 250 -15.10 22.09 87.84
N ARG A 251 -15.01 21.61 86.58
CA ARG A 251 -13.81 21.74 85.71
C ARG A 251 -13.87 20.69 84.60
N TYR A 252 -14.59 21.00 83.53
CA TYR A 252 -14.30 20.38 82.24
C TYR A 252 -13.06 21.09 81.65
N PRO A 253 -12.00 20.37 81.26
CA PRO A 253 -10.85 20.98 80.60
C PRO A 253 -11.26 21.47 79.20
N GLY A 254 -10.79 22.68 78.87
CA GLY A 254 -11.26 23.49 77.76
C GLY A 254 -11.23 22.81 76.38
N ARG A 255 -12.27 23.08 75.60
CA ARG A 255 -12.26 22.93 74.14
C ARG A 255 -11.07 23.72 73.60
N ILE A 256 -10.08 23.00 73.08
CA ILE A 256 -9.04 23.56 72.23
C ILE A 256 -9.76 24.00 70.94
N GLN A 257 -10.02 25.30 70.81
CA GLN A 257 -10.34 25.91 69.53
C GLN A 257 -9.08 25.81 68.68
N SER A 258 -9.13 24.97 67.64
CA SER A 258 -8.07 24.90 66.64
C SER A 258 -8.03 26.24 65.90
N ILE A 259 -6.94 26.96 66.17
CA ILE A 259 -6.45 28.15 65.51
C ILE A 259 -6.09 27.77 64.06
N ASP A 260 -6.98 28.01 63.09
CA ASP A 260 -6.55 28.25 61.70
C ASP A 260 -7.63 29.03 60.92
N GLU A 261 -8.04 30.18 61.45
CA GLU A 261 -8.86 31.16 60.72
C GLU A 261 -8.00 32.20 59.97
N SER A 262 -6.69 31.96 59.82
CA SER A 262 -5.75 32.91 59.21
C SER A 262 -5.15 32.41 57.88
N ARG A 263 -5.94 31.74 57.05
CA ARG A 263 -5.58 31.55 55.64
C ARG A 263 -6.32 32.57 54.76
N PRO A 264 -5.61 33.56 54.18
CA PRO A 264 -6.23 34.49 53.25
C PRO A 264 -6.66 33.75 51.99
N SER A 265 -7.89 34.06 51.55
CA SER A 265 -8.45 33.65 50.25
C SER A 265 -7.62 34.27 49.12
N THR A 266 -6.61 33.57 48.62
CA THR A 266 -5.90 33.95 47.39
C THR A 266 -6.52 33.21 46.21
N SER A 267 -7.71 33.66 45.82
CA SER A 267 -8.40 33.25 44.60
C SER A 267 -8.66 34.51 43.75
N HIS A 268 -7.59 35.19 43.36
CA HIS A 268 -7.59 36.21 42.31
C HIS A 268 -6.29 36.07 41.52
N PHE A 269 -6.40 35.41 40.38
CA PHE A 269 -5.42 35.51 39.31
C PHE A 269 -6.17 35.39 37.98
N ASP A 270 -6.84 36.48 37.61
CA ASP A 270 -7.06 36.83 36.21
C ASP A 270 -5.68 37.08 35.59
N SER A 271 -5.24 36.16 34.75
CA SER A 271 -4.10 36.42 33.87
C SER A 271 -4.33 35.76 32.52
N ASP A 272 -5.17 36.43 31.73
CA ASP A 272 -5.28 36.33 30.28
C ASP A 272 -3.96 36.77 29.62
N TYR A 273 -2.93 35.92 29.61
CA TYR A 273 -1.65 36.31 28.99
C TYR A 273 -0.94 35.28 28.11
N TYR A 274 -1.65 34.28 27.58
CA TYR A 274 -1.15 33.54 26.40
C TYR A 274 -2.27 33.15 25.43
N SER A 275 -2.63 34.10 24.57
CA SER A 275 -3.27 33.85 23.28
C SER A 275 -2.35 32.96 22.42
N GLN A 276 -2.66 31.66 22.33
CA GLN A 276 -2.24 30.83 21.21
C GLN A 276 -3.33 30.84 20.13
N PRO A 277 -2.98 30.89 18.84
CA PRO A 277 -3.97 30.85 17.76
C PRO A 277 -4.62 29.47 17.67
N ASP A 278 -5.94 29.50 17.43
CA ASP A 278 -6.89 28.41 17.16
C ASP A 278 -6.31 26.99 17.00
N SER A 279 -6.43 26.20 18.07
CA SER A 279 -6.52 24.74 18.00
C SER A 279 -8.02 24.38 17.90
N PRO A 280 -8.42 23.38 17.09
CA PRO A 280 -9.82 23.18 16.73
C PRO A 280 -10.64 22.86 17.98
N GLN A 281 -11.48 23.82 18.38
CA GLN A 281 -12.48 23.61 19.41
C GLN A 281 -13.49 22.58 18.91
N SER A 282 -13.36 21.34 19.35
CA SER A 282 -14.50 20.43 19.41
C SER A 282 -15.51 21.07 20.37
N LYS A 283 -16.56 21.69 19.81
CA LYS A 283 -17.70 22.19 20.58
C LYS A 283 -18.14 21.09 21.53
N ALA A 284 -17.92 21.31 22.83
CA ALA A 284 -18.52 20.49 23.86
C ALA A 284 -20.03 20.71 23.73
N GLY A 285 -20.70 19.75 23.09
CA GLY A 285 -22.14 19.71 23.01
C GLY A 285 -22.70 19.71 24.41
N SER A 286 -23.29 20.84 24.81
CA SER A 286 -24.22 20.93 25.91
C SER A 286 -25.42 20.04 25.58
N SER A 287 -25.35 18.80 26.05
CA SER A 287 -26.48 17.87 26.07
C SER A 287 -26.24 16.84 27.18
N ARG A 288 -26.25 17.33 28.43
CA ARG A 288 -26.64 16.50 29.57
C ARG A 288 -28.16 16.30 29.51
N GLU A 289 -28.63 15.65 28.43
CA GLU A 289 -29.86 14.89 28.53
C GLU A 289 -29.50 13.63 29.29
N VAL A 290 -30.15 13.46 30.44
CA VAL A 290 -30.18 12.21 31.17
C VAL A 290 -30.96 11.23 30.28
N ASN A 291 -30.30 10.73 29.23
CA ASN A 291 -30.84 9.63 28.42
C ASN A 291 -30.96 8.47 29.37
N SER A 292 -32.20 8.25 29.81
CA SER A 292 -32.61 7.15 30.66
C SER A 292 -31.95 5.88 30.15
N TYR A 293 -31.45 5.02 31.04
CA TYR A 293 -30.85 3.73 30.67
C TYR A 293 -31.74 2.93 29.68
N SER A 294 -33.05 3.17 29.72
CA SER A 294 -34.05 2.69 28.75
C SER A 294 -33.81 3.15 27.30
N GLU A 295 -33.52 4.43 27.07
CA GLU A 295 -33.23 4.96 25.73
C GLU A 295 -31.89 4.46 25.20
N ARG A 296 -30.89 4.36 26.08
CA ARG A 296 -29.59 3.80 25.71
C ARG A 296 -29.70 2.32 25.31
N ALA A 297 -30.54 1.55 26.02
CA ALA A 297 -30.84 0.17 25.67
C ALA A 297 -31.64 0.03 24.36
N ARG A 298 -32.64 0.89 24.13
CA ARG A 298 -33.37 0.94 22.85
C ARG A 298 -32.46 1.27 21.68
N ASN A 299 -31.58 2.26 21.85
CA ASN A 299 -30.64 2.65 20.80
C ASN A 299 -29.64 1.51 20.49
N LEU A 300 -29.13 0.81 21.51
CA LEU A 300 -28.29 -0.39 21.30
C LEU A 300 -29.04 -1.52 20.59
N GLN A 301 -30.32 -1.71 20.88
CA GLN A 301 -31.15 -2.71 20.21
C GLN A 301 -31.41 -2.31 18.75
N GLU A 302 -31.67 -1.04 18.48
CA GLU A 302 -31.86 -0.50 17.14
C GLU A 302 -30.58 -0.61 16.30
N ILE A 303 -29.42 -0.25 16.86
CA ILE A 303 -28.10 -0.43 16.21
C ILE A 303 -27.85 -1.90 15.89
N ASN A 304 -28.21 -2.83 16.79
CA ASN A 304 -28.09 -4.27 16.51
C ASN A 304 -29.02 -4.74 15.38
N VAL A 305 -30.25 -4.24 15.33
CA VAL A 305 -31.22 -4.57 14.26
C VAL A 305 -30.76 -4.00 12.93
N GLN A 306 -30.29 -2.75 12.90
CA GLN A 306 -29.74 -2.11 11.71
C GLN A 306 -28.45 -2.80 11.24
N GLY A 307 -27.56 -3.17 12.17
CA GLY A 307 -26.34 -3.93 11.85
C GLY A 307 -26.65 -5.30 11.22
N LYS A 308 -27.64 -6.03 11.74
CA LYS A 308 -28.10 -7.29 11.14
C LYS A 308 -28.67 -7.09 9.73
N LYS A 309 -29.46 -6.05 9.50
CA LYS A 309 -29.99 -5.71 8.16
C LYS A 309 -28.86 -5.35 7.20
N SER A 310 -27.89 -4.54 7.62
CA SER A 310 -26.71 -4.16 6.82
C SER A 310 -25.87 -5.37 6.41
N ILE A 311 -25.63 -6.31 7.33
CA ILE A 311 -24.90 -7.55 7.02
C ILE A 311 -25.68 -8.42 6.03
N GLN A 312 -27.00 -8.52 6.19
CA GLN A 312 -27.85 -9.25 5.24
C GLN A 312 -27.83 -8.61 3.86
N GLU A 313 -27.91 -7.27 3.77
CA GLU A 313 -27.80 -6.54 2.50
C GLU A 313 -26.42 -6.70 1.85
N LEU A 314 -25.34 -6.65 2.64
CA LEU A 314 -23.99 -6.93 2.14
C LEU A 314 -23.90 -8.36 1.60
N LYS A 315 -24.50 -9.33 2.30
CA LYS A 315 -24.56 -10.74 1.86
C LYS A 315 -25.35 -10.89 0.57
N THR A 316 -26.48 -10.18 0.39
CA THR A 316 -27.24 -10.21 -0.85
C THR A 316 -26.49 -9.54 -2.00
N ARG A 317 -25.83 -8.40 -1.77
CA ARG A 317 -25.01 -7.71 -2.78
C ARG A 317 -23.80 -8.53 -3.22
N THR A 318 -23.10 -9.15 -2.29
CA THR A 318 -21.96 -10.03 -2.59
C THR A 318 -22.40 -11.31 -3.30
N SER A 319 -23.54 -11.90 -2.90
CA SER A 319 -24.08 -13.09 -3.56
C SER A 319 -24.58 -12.80 -4.97
N THR A 320 -25.23 -11.66 -5.20
CA THR A 320 -25.68 -11.23 -6.54
C THR A 320 -24.51 -10.83 -7.44
N ALA A 321 -23.47 -10.18 -6.91
CA ALA A 321 -22.24 -9.90 -7.65
C ALA A 321 -21.49 -11.19 -8.03
N SER A 322 -21.37 -12.14 -7.09
CA SER A 322 -20.74 -13.45 -7.32
C SER A 322 -21.49 -14.27 -8.38
N MET A 323 -22.82 -14.27 -8.35
CA MET A 323 -23.63 -14.95 -9.36
C MET A 323 -23.51 -14.34 -10.77
N ARG A 324 -23.32 -13.02 -10.89
CA ARG A 324 -23.08 -12.37 -12.18
C ARG A 324 -21.71 -12.73 -12.78
N LEU A 325 -20.72 -13.05 -11.95
CA LEU A 325 -19.40 -13.49 -12.41
C LEU A 325 -19.42 -14.94 -12.93
N LEU A 326 -20.29 -15.79 -12.38
CA LEU A 326 -20.45 -17.20 -12.80
C LEU A 326 -21.39 -17.39 -14.00
N SER A 327 -22.23 -16.41 -14.33
CA SER A 327 -23.20 -16.48 -15.43
C SER A 327 -22.72 -15.81 -16.73
N ARG A 328 -21.42 -15.48 -16.86
CA ARG A 328 -20.81 -15.27 -18.17
C ARG A 328 -20.82 -16.59 -18.93
N THR A 329 -21.80 -16.73 -19.81
CA THR A 329 -21.94 -17.75 -20.84
C THR A 329 -20.58 -18.11 -21.42
N SER A 330 -20.18 -19.36 -21.21
CA SER A 330 -19.07 -20.03 -21.87
C SER A 330 -19.20 -19.87 -23.39
N SER A 331 -18.59 -18.82 -23.96
CA SER A 331 -18.41 -18.73 -25.40
C SER A 331 -17.50 -19.89 -25.83
N PRO A 332 -17.83 -20.63 -26.90
CA PRO A 332 -16.97 -21.69 -27.39
C PRO A 332 -15.59 -21.10 -27.71
N ALA A 333 -14.53 -21.71 -27.17
CA ALA A 333 -13.18 -21.27 -27.40
C ALA A 333 -12.90 -21.25 -28.91
N PRO A 334 -12.32 -20.16 -29.46
CA PRO A 334 -11.99 -20.07 -30.87
C PRO A 334 -11.08 -21.24 -31.26
N ALA A 335 -11.40 -21.88 -32.39
CA ALA A 335 -10.65 -23.02 -32.91
C ALA A 335 -9.20 -22.60 -33.19
N VAL A 336 -8.29 -23.02 -32.32
CA VAL A 336 -6.86 -22.79 -32.48
C VAL A 336 -6.39 -23.58 -33.71
N PRO A 337 -5.76 -22.94 -34.71
CA PRO A 337 -5.19 -23.64 -35.86
C PRO A 337 -4.20 -24.71 -35.39
N LYS A 338 -4.44 -25.96 -35.80
CA LYS A 338 -3.51 -27.06 -35.51
C LYS A 338 -2.23 -26.82 -36.32
N ILE A 339 -1.14 -26.50 -35.62
CA ILE A 339 0.19 -26.39 -36.23
C ILE A 339 0.55 -27.76 -36.83
N PRO A 340 0.87 -27.85 -38.13
CA PRO A 340 1.28 -29.09 -38.76
C PRO A 340 2.52 -29.69 -38.06
N SER A 341 2.48 -31.00 -37.81
CA SER A 341 3.56 -31.76 -37.15
C SER A 341 4.90 -31.75 -37.90
N ALA A 342 4.99 -31.13 -39.07
CA ALA A 342 6.20 -30.96 -39.86
C ALA A 342 7.21 -29.98 -39.23
N PHE A 343 6.80 -29.13 -38.29
CA PHE A 343 7.70 -28.20 -37.58
C PHE A 343 8.40 -28.83 -36.36
N HIS A 344 8.23 -30.12 -36.10
CA HIS A 344 8.90 -30.84 -35.02
C HIS A 344 10.21 -31.54 -35.44
N GLU A 345 10.86 -31.10 -36.52
CA GLU A 345 12.18 -31.60 -36.87
C GLU A 345 13.23 -31.10 -35.84
N PRO A 346 13.85 -31.99 -35.05
CA PRO A 346 14.83 -31.59 -34.06
C PRO A 346 16.16 -31.33 -34.77
N ARG A 347 16.45 -30.07 -35.08
CA ARG A 347 17.84 -29.66 -35.38
C ARG A 347 18.64 -29.60 -34.09
N GLY A 348 19.53 -30.59 -33.93
CA GLY A 348 20.86 -30.45 -33.34
C GLY A 348 20.96 -30.14 -31.84
N ASP A 349 21.52 -31.09 -31.11
CA ASP A 349 22.37 -30.93 -29.93
C ASP A 349 21.98 -29.86 -28.89
N VAL A 350 21.00 -30.20 -28.04
CA VAL A 350 20.88 -29.58 -26.72
C VAL A 350 20.77 -30.66 -25.65
N GLN A 351 21.66 -30.53 -24.67
CA GLN A 351 21.88 -31.41 -23.54
C GLN A 351 20.60 -31.93 -22.88
N THR A 352 20.64 -33.22 -22.57
CA THR A 352 19.70 -33.96 -21.74
C THR A 352 19.59 -33.38 -20.32
N TYR A 353 18.67 -32.43 -20.12
CA TYR A 353 18.20 -32.10 -18.78
C TYR A 353 17.22 -33.17 -18.31
N LYS A 354 17.59 -33.84 -17.21
CA LYS A 354 16.77 -34.81 -16.49
C LYS A 354 15.42 -34.19 -16.11
N PRO A 355 14.28 -34.86 -16.37
CA PRO A 355 12.99 -34.38 -15.90
C PRO A 355 12.93 -34.55 -14.38
N THR A 356 12.84 -33.44 -13.67
CA THR A 356 12.50 -33.43 -12.24
C THR A 356 11.03 -33.82 -12.10
N ALA A 357 10.78 -34.92 -11.39
CA ALA A 357 9.46 -35.43 -11.08
C ALA A 357 8.64 -34.37 -10.32
N ARG A 358 7.60 -33.83 -10.97
CA ARG A 358 6.57 -33.03 -10.32
C ARG A 358 5.74 -33.94 -9.43
N THR A 359 5.81 -33.70 -8.12
CA THR A 359 4.89 -34.31 -7.15
C THR A 359 3.46 -33.83 -7.41
N PRO A 360 2.45 -34.71 -7.31
CA PRO A 360 1.07 -34.31 -7.51
C PRO A 360 0.63 -33.42 -6.33
N SER A 361 0.27 -32.18 -6.67
CA SER A 361 -0.38 -31.24 -5.76
C SER A 361 -1.68 -31.87 -5.24
N LYS A 362 -1.70 -32.21 -3.95
CA LYS A 362 -2.90 -32.65 -3.24
C LYS A 362 -3.84 -31.45 -3.12
N HIS A 363 -4.91 -31.44 -3.94
CA HIS A 363 -6.08 -30.60 -3.69
C HIS A 363 -6.69 -30.99 -2.33
N HIS A 364 -6.43 -30.18 -1.31
CA HIS A 364 -7.19 -30.22 -0.06
C HIS A 364 -8.63 -29.76 -0.36
N LYS A 365 -9.55 -30.74 -0.49
CA LYS A 365 -10.98 -30.48 -0.32
C LYS A 365 -11.20 -30.09 1.14
N LEU A 366 -11.50 -28.81 1.37
CA LEU A 366 -12.01 -28.34 2.66
C LEU A 366 -13.44 -28.87 2.82
N VAL A 367 -13.58 -30.01 3.50
CA VAL A 367 -14.84 -30.47 4.06
C VAL A 367 -15.04 -29.70 5.36
N LEU A 368 -16.12 -28.90 5.45
CA LEU A 368 -16.54 -28.26 6.69
C LEU A 368 -16.99 -29.35 7.69
N PRO A 369 -16.58 -29.29 8.97
CA PRO A 369 -17.11 -30.18 9.98
C PRO A 369 -18.51 -29.70 10.42
N ASN A 370 -19.46 -30.62 10.31
CA ASN A 370 -20.81 -30.54 10.85
C ASN A 370 -20.74 -30.62 12.39
N LEU A 371 -21.24 -29.60 13.08
CA LEU A 371 -21.35 -29.57 14.54
C LEU A 371 -22.62 -30.32 14.95
N GLN A 372 -22.45 -31.53 15.49
CA GLN A 372 -23.44 -32.13 16.38
C GLN A 372 -22.80 -32.51 17.72
N THR A 373 -23.55 -32.13 18.74
CA THR A 373 -23.45 -32.31 20.18
C THR A 373 -23.13 -33.74 20.64
N ALA A 374 -22.24 -33.89 21.63
CA ALA A 374 -22.56 -34.35 22.99
C ALA A 374 -21.43 -35.17 23.68
N THR A 375 -20.93 -34.60 24.78
CA THR A 375 -20.59 -35.23 26.09
C THR A 375 -19.44 -36.23 26.26
N PRO A 376 -18.87 -36.32 27.50
CA PRO A 376 -17.44 -36.53 27.73
C PRO A 376 -17.11 -37.89 28.36
N ASN A 377 -15.82 -38.29 28.34
CA ASN A 377 -15.14 -39.08 29.38
C ASN A 377 -13.61 -39.15 29.12
N SER A 378 -12.82 -38.42 29.92
CA SER A 378 -11.64 -38.82 30.75
C SER A 378 -10.71 -40.00 30.34
N PRO A 379 -9.44 -40.13 30.84
CA PRO A 379 -8.33 -39.16 30.97
C PRO A 379 -6.89 -39.73 30.71
N VAL A 380 -5.89 -38.83 30.79
CA VAL A 380 -4.44 -39.00 31.09
C VAL A 380 -3.49 -39.63 30.05
N LYS A 381 -2.57 -38.82 29.50
CA LYS A 381 -1.11 -38.91 29.75
C LYS A 381 -0.33 -37.69 29.21
N PRO A 382 0.72 -37.21 29.92
CA PRO A 382 1.50 -36.03 29.51
C PRO A 382 2.71 -36.44 28.66
N SER A 383 3.08 -35.62 27.69
CA SER A 383 4.42 -35.66 27.09
C SER A 383 4.88 -34.24 26.80
N ALA A 384 5.96 -33.87 27.47
CA ALA A 384 6.72 -32.65 27.28
C ALA A 384 7.37 -32.63 25.89
N GLY A 385 7.42 -31.46 25.26
CA GLY A 385 8.15 -31.26 24.02
C GLY A 385 7.94 -29.85 23.50
N THR A 386 8.71 -28.90 24.02
CA THR A 386 8.86 -27.56 23.44
C THR A 386 9.59 -27.66 22.09
N PRO A 387 9.05 -27.12 20.98
CA PRO A 387 9.86 -26.91 19.79
C PRO A 387 10.59 -25.57 19.91
N ARG A 388 11.91 -25.66 20.05
CA ARG A 388 12.85 -24.53 19.88
C ARG A 388 12.64 -23.90 18.49
N THR A 389 12.40 -22.60 18.47
CA THR A 389 12.50 -21.72 17.30
C THR A 389 13.95 -21.66 16.79
N PRO A 390 14.22 -21.93 15.50
CA PRO A 390 15.49 -21.55 14.90
C PRO A 390 15.46 -20.06 14.52
N THR A 391 16.13 -19.22 15.31
CA THR A 391 16.52 -17.87 14.92
C THR A 391 17.77 -17.95 14.03
N ALA A 392 17.58 -17.97 12.72
CA ALA A 392 18.63 -17.68 11.75
C ALA A 392 18.06 -16.75 10.67
N PRO A 393 18.75 -15.64 10.33
CA PRO A 393 18.30 -14.75 9.27
C PRO A 393 18.45 -15.49 7.93
N LYS A 394 17.33 -15.85 7.30
CA LYS A 394 17.34 -16.28 5.91
C LYS A 394 17.62 -15.04 5.06
N GLU A 395 18.86 -14.95 4.61
CA GLU A 395 19.31 -14.05 3.57
C GLU A 395 18.42 -14.28 2.33
N GLY A 396 17.53 -13.32 2.08
CA GLY A 396 16.51 -13.44 1.05
C GLY A 396 17.09 -13.41 -0.36
N LEU A 397 16.26 -13.82 -1.32
CA LEU A 397 16.47 -13.84 -2.78
C LEU A 397 16.97 -12.52 -3.43
N ARG A 398 17.26 -11.48 -2.63
CA ARG A 398 17.88 -10.21 -3.04
C ARG A 398 19.38 -10.34 -3.35
N GLY A 399 20.06 -11.41 -2.93
CA GLY A 399 21.47 -11.65 -3.25
C GLY A 399 21.75 -12.16 -4.67
N LEU A 400 20.74 -12.64 -5.41
CA LEU A 400 20.92 -13.27 -6.73
C LEU A 400 21.04 -12.29 -7.91
N TYR A 401 20.83 -10.99 -7.68
CA TYR A 401 20.82 -9.97 -8.75
C TYR A 401 22.00 -8.99 -8.68
N ARG A 402 22.98 -9.20 -7.80
CA ARG A 402 24.20 -8.37 -7.74
C ARG A 402 25.44 -9.25 -7.84
N GLY A 403 25.73 -9.70 -9.05
CA GLY A 403 26.98 -10.36 -9.38
C GLY A 403 27.16 -10.57 -10.88
N ASN A 404 28.09 -9.80 -11.46
CA ASN A 404 28.87 -10.12 -12.67
C ASN A 404 28.32 -9.64 -14.03
N ARG A 405 28.57 -8.36 -14.35
CA ARG A 405 28.88 -7.92 -15.72
C ARG A 405 29.95 -6.83 -15.71
N THR A 406 31.19 -7.21 -15.42
CA THR A 406 32.37 -6.61 -16.05
C THR A 406 32.73 -7.49 -17.24
N ILE A 407 32.17 -7.18 -18.40
CA ILE A 407 32.69 -7.62 -19.69
C ILE A 407 33.13 -6.32 -20.37
N GLU A 408 34.40 -5.99 -20.21
CA GLU A 408 35.07 -4.99 -21.02
C GLU A 408 34.99 -5.44 -22.48
N ARG A 409 34.31 -4.61 -23.27
CA ARG A 409 34.12 -4.76 -24.70
C ARG A 409 35.48 -4.62 -25.39
N ALA A 410 35.91 -5.69 -26.05
CA ALA A 410 36.87 -5.59 -27.13
C ALA A 410 36.30 -4.71 -28.26
N ARG A 411 37.10 -3.72 -28.66
CA ARG A 411 36.97 -2.98 -29.92
C ARG A 411 36.83 -3.95 -31.09
N PRO A 412 36.10 -3.52 -32.14
CA PRO A 412 36.70 -3.56 -33.47
C PRO A 412 36.77 -2.16 -34.07
N SER A 413 37.95 -1.92 -34.67
CA SER A 413 38.29 -0.81 -35.54
C SER A 413 37.43 -0.78 -36.80
N SER A 414 37.03 0.45 -37.16
CA SER A 414 37.07 1.09 -38.49
C SER A 414 36.82 0.31 -39.78
N SER A 415 36.20 1.05 -40.70
CA SER A 415 36.50 1.09 -42.15
C SER A 415 35.63 0.24 -43.06
N SER A 416 34.62 0.90 -43.64
CA SER A 416 34.45 1.13 -45.09
C SER A 416 33.00 0.92 -45.53
N TYR A 417 32.29 2.03 -45.72
CA TYR A 417 31.15 2.10 -46.63
C TYR A 417 31.52 3.13 -47.69
N GLN A 418 31.84 2.64 -48.89
CA GLN A 418 31.83 3.43 -50.11
C GLN A 418 30.40 3.44 -50.62
N SER A 419 29.87 4.64 -50.81
CA SER A 419 28.74 4.93 -51.68
C SER A 419 29.08 4.60 -53.14
N PRO A 420 28.06 4.47 -54.00
CA PRO A 420 28.12 5.14 -55.27
C PRO A 420 27.01 6.18 -55.37
N THR A 421 27.46 7.36 -55.76
CA THR A 421 26.72 8.47 -56.33
C THR A 421 25.99 8.09 -57.62
N SER A 422 24.98 8.91 -57.90
CA SER A 422 24.44 9.37 -59.21
C SER A 422 25.10 8.88 -60.49
#